data_AF-A0A7W3II55-F1
#
_entry.id   AF-A0A7W3II55-F1
#
_cell.length_a   1.000
_cell.length_b   1.000
_cell.length_c   1.000
_cell.angle_alpha   90.00
_cell.angle_beta   90.00
_cell.angle_gamma   90.00
#
_symmetry.space_group_name_H-M   'P 1'
#
loop_
_entity.id
_entity.type
_entity.pdbx_description
1 polymer ?
#
loop_
_entity_poly.entity_id
_entity_poly.type
_entity_poly.pdbx_seq_one_letter_code
_entity_poly.pdbx_strand_id
1 'polypeptide(L)'
;MSALLPVAHADDAAKPETPRTAQQIRATAEASMVLTGTIDIATDGSVEKVALDRREKIDPGIVRFIERSADSWRFEPIVQGGINVPARAPMRVRVTGRTTDGGGMQVMLSDANFSNYDPDDTESTVGLKMTPPRYPSDAFSMNAMGTVLLQLKIERDGSVGDVVAEQVNLRTVGNERMMQNMRQSLSKAAVAAARRWTFRVPTTGDHVDEPFWTVRVPVSFDISDTLRPKDDYAAWQAYIPGPRQEEAPWRTAKPEEARGSDLMPAGGVYMVGLDKGPRLLTPLGG
;
A
#
# COMPACT_ATOMS: atom_id res chain seq x y z
N MET A 1 35.11 -58.71 4.33
CA MET A 1 35.61 -57.89 3.20
C MET A 1 34.68 -56.70 3.07
N SER A 2 35.20 -55.50 3.34
CA SER A 2 34.49 -54.23 3.33
C SER A 2 34.00 -53.86 1.93
N ALA A 3 32.79 -53.30 1.83
CA ALA A 3 32.36 -52.54 0.67
C ALA A 3 31.76 -51.20 1.16
N LEU A 4 32.34 -50.12 0.65
CA LEU A 4 32.05 -48.73 1.00
C LEU A 4 30.63 -48.30 0.57
N LEU A 5 29.97 -47.53 1.42
CA LEU A 5 28.87 -46.64 1.05
C LEU A 5 29.46 -45.35 0.44
N PRO A 6 28.90 -44.79 -0.65
CA PRO A 6 29.25 -43.45 -1.08
C PRO A 6 28.54 -42.40 -0.21
N VAL A 7 29.34 -41.44 0.27
CA VAL A 7 28.93 -40.23 0.98
C VAL A 7 28.22 -39.29 -0.01
N ALA A 8 26.94 -38.99 0.25
CA ALA A 8 26.24 -37.90 -0.42
C ALA A 8 26.90 -36.57 0.00
N HIS A 9 27.48 -35.86 -0.97
CA HIS A 9 27.97 -34.50 -0.79
C HIS A 9 26.77 -33.56 -0.67
N ALA A 10 26.60 -32.99 0.52
CA ALA A 10 25.93 -31.72 0.68
C ALA A 10 26.90 -30.62 0.21
N ASP A 11 26.51 -29.87 -0.81
CA ASP A 11 26.94 -28.48 -1.03
C ASP A 11 26.21 -27.92 -2.25
N ASP A 12 25.03 -27.35 -2.03
CA ASP A 12 24.52 -26.28 -2.87
C ASP A 12 24.34 -25.04 -1.99
N ALA A 13 25.48 -24.54 -1.49
CA ALA A 13 25.54 -23.23 -0.88
C ALA A 13 25.40 -22.19 -2.01
N ALA A 14 24.24 -21.54 -2.08
CA ALA A 14 23.98 -20.44 -3.00
C ALA A 14 25.13 -19.44 -2.96
N LYS A 15 25.78 -19.21 -4.11
CA LYS A 15 26.84 -18.21 -4.26
C LYS A 15 26.30 -16.83 -3.86
N PRO A 16 27.08 -15.99 -3.16
CA PRO A 16 26.65 -14.63 -2.87
C PRO A 16 26.47 -13.87 -4.19
N GLU A 17 25.24 -13.42 -4.45
CA GLU A 17 24.93 -12.59 -5.61
C GLU A 17 25.75 -11.29 -5.54
N THR A 18 26.40 -10.94 -6.65
CA THR A 18 27.13 -9.67 -6.77
C THR A 18 26.13 -8.51 -6.59
N PRO A 19 26.45 -7.48 -5.77
CA PRO A 19 25.54 -6.37 -5.54
C PRO A 19 25.11 -5.70 -6.84
N ARG A 20 23.80 -5.45 -6.99
CA ARG A 20 23.26 -4.86 -8.21
C ARG A 20 23.74 -3.42 -8.41
N THR A 21 24.08 -3.12 -9.66
CA THR A 21 24.45 -1.77 -10.11
C THR A 21 23.24 -0.84 -10.18
N ALA A 22 23.48 0.47 -10.26
CA ALA A 22 22.41 1.45 -10.43
C ALA A 22 21.59 1.23 -11.71
N GLN A 23 22.21 0.74 -12.79
CA GLN A 23 21.50 0.42 -14.04
C GLN A 23 20.55 -0.76 -13.86
N GLN A 24 21.01 -1.83 -13.20
CA GLN A 24 20.16 -3.00 -12.89
C GLN A 24 19.02 -2.62 -11.94
N ILE A 25 19.24 -1.71 -11.00
CA ILE A 25 18.18 -1.19 -10.12
C ILE A 25 17.17 -0.32 -10.88
N ARG A 26 17.61 0.52 -11.82
CA ARG A 26 16.68 1.27 -12.68
C ARG A 26 15.78 0.35 -13.52
N ALA A 27 16.30 -0.81 -13.93
CA ALA A 27 15.50 -1.79 -14.65
C ALA A 27 14.39 -2.41 -13.79
N THR A 28 14.47 -2.32 -12.46
CA THR A 28 13.39 -2.73 -11.54
C THR A 28 12.46 -1.58 -11.18
N ALA A 29 12.58 -0.42 -11.83
CA ALA A 29 11.67 0.69 -11.58
C ALA A 29 10.26 0.34 -12.04
N GLU A 30 9.29 0.68 -11.22
CA GLU A 30 7.88 0.65 -11.56
C GLU A 30 7.38 2.08 -11.66
N ALA A 31 6.43 2.31 -12.56
CA ALA A 31 5.66 3.55 -12.56
C ALA A 31 4.33 3.27 -11.87
N SER A 32 3.85 4.19 -11.03
CA SER A 32 2.48 4.16 -10.54
C SER A 32 1.82 5.51 -10.68
N MET A 33 0.50 5.49 -10.83
CA MET A 33 -0.35 6.65 -10.62
C MET A 33 -1.50 6.25 -9.68
N VAL A 34 -1.97 7.21 -8.90
CA VAL A 34 -3.20 7.07 -8.11
C VAL A 34 -4.24 7.99 -8.70
N LEU A 35 -5.41 7.43 -8.98
CA LEU A 35 -6.56 8.16 -9.50
C LEU A 35 -7.70 8.07 -8.48
N THR A 36 -8.48 9.13 -8.39
CA THR A 36 -9.62 9.23 -7.48
C THR A 36 -10.90 9.41 -8.25
N GLY A 37 -12.04 9.15 -7.61
CA GLY A 37 -13.34 9.31 -8.22
C GLY A 37 -14.44 8.73 -7.36
N THR A 38 -15.55 8.40 -8.00
CA THR A 38 -16.69 7.69 -7.41
C THR A 38 -17.11 6.49 -8.24
N ILE A 39 -17.77 5.55 -7.58
CA ILE A 39 -18.36 4.37 -8.19
C ILE A 39 -19.83 4.25 -7.76
N ASP A 40 -20.70 3.96 -8.73
CA ASP A 40 -22.12 3.67 -8.52
C ASP A 40 -22.33 2.17 -8.65
N ILE A 41 -22.94 1.57 -7.63
CA ILE A 41 -23.12 0.12 -7.46
C ILE A 41 -24.63 -0.17 -7.45
N ALA A 42 -25.05 -1.10 -8.30
CA ALA A 42 -26.43 -1.57 -8.40
C ALA A 42 -26.83 -2.43 -7.19
N THR A 43 -28.13 -2.72 -7.08
CA THR A 43 -28.70 -3.57 -6.01
C THR A 43 -28.21 -5.02 -6.06
N ASP A 44 -27.70 -5.49 -7.19
CA ASP A 44 -27.12 -6.82 -7.37
C ASP A 44 -25.59 -6.83 -7.18
N GLY A 45 -24.99 -5.69 -6.83
CA GLY A 45 -23.56 -5.53 -6.65
C GLY A 45 -22.78 -5.29 -7.95
N SER A 46 -23.42 -5.22 -9.12
CA SER A 46 -22.73 -4.80 -10.36
C SER A 46 -22.40 -3.32 -10.37
N VAL A 47 -21.38 -2.94 -11.14
CA VAL A 47 -20.99 -1.54 -11.33
C VAL A 47 -21.88 -0.92 -12.40
N GLU A 48 -22.58 0.16 -12.06
CA GLU A 48 -23.37 0.93 -13.03
C GLU A 48 -22.53 2.04 -13.67
N LYS A 49 -21.65 2.67 -12.87
CA LYS A 49 -20.86 3.82 -13.33
C LYS A 49 -19.57 3.99 -12.55
N VAL A 50 -18.53 4.39 -13.27
CA VAL A 50 -17.29 4.96 -12.70
C VAL A 50 -17.16 6.41 -13.15
N ALA A 51 -16.89 7.31 -12.20
CA ALA A 51 -16.58 8.71 -12.49
C ALA A 51 -15.22 9.08 -11.90
N LEU A 52 -14.21 9.25 -12.76
CA LEU A 52 -12.87 9.67 -12.35
C LEU A 52 -12.80 11.19 -12.17
N ASP A 53 -12.19 11.63 -11.06
CA ASP A 53 -11.92 13.04 -10.81
C ASP A 53 -10.95 13.59 -11.84
N ARG A 54 -11.11 14.87 -12.21
CA ARG A 54 -10.24 15.58 -13.16
C ARG A 54 -9.91 14.74 -14.40
N ARG A 55 -10.93 14.08 -14.95
CA ARG A 55 -10.84 13.14 -16.09
C ARG A 55 -10.07 13.74 -17.27
N GLU A 56 -10.17 15.04 -17.48
CA GLU A 56 -9.47 15.81 -18.52
C GLU A 56 -7.94 15.75 -18.42
N LYS A 57 -7.39 15.37 -17.26
CA LYS A 57 -5.94 15.20 -17.03
C LYS A 57 -5.45 13.77 -17.21
N ILE A 58 -6.36 12.82 -17.39
CA ILE A 58 -6.04 11.40 -17.46
C ILE A 58 -5.94 10.99 -18.93
N ASP A 59 -4.91 10.21 -19.26
CA ASP A 59 -4.79 9.62 -20.59
C ASP A 59 -6.07 8.83 -20.96
N PRO A 60 -6.70 9.09 -22.13
CA PRO A 60 -7.95 8.42 -22.51
C PRO A 60 -7.87 6.89 -22.56
N GLY A 61 -6.69 6.33 -22.82
CA GLY A 61 -6.44 4.90 -22.77
C GLY A 61 -6.53 4.34 -21.36
N ILE A 62 -5.99 5.05 -20.37
CA ILE A 62 -6.08 4.70 -18.95
C ILE A 62 -7.53 4.79 -18.45
N VAL A 63 -8.25 5.85 -18.84
CA VAL A 63 -9.68 5.98 -18.50
C VAL A 63 -10.47 4.77 -19.00
N ARG A 64 -10.33 4.42 -20.28
CA ARG A 64 -11.01 3.24 -20.87
C ARG A 64 -10.57 1.92 -20.23
N PHE A 65 -9.31 1.82 -19.83
CA PHE A 65 -8.81 0.63 -19.14
C PHE A 65 -9.50 0.45 -17.79
N ILE A 66 -9.63 1.51 -17.00
CA ILE A 66 -10.31 1.46 -15.69
C ILE A 66 -11.79 1.17 -15.86
N GLU A 67 -12.48 1.87 -16.77
CA GLU A 67 -13.91 1.66 -17.02
C GLU A 67 -14.19 0.19 -17.43
N ARG A 68 -13.43 -0.36 -18.38
CA ARG A 68 -13.60 -1.77 -18.78
C ARG A 68 -13.26 -2.78 -17.69
N SER A 69 -12.28 -2.47 -16.84
CA SER A 69 -11.95 -3.33 -15.70
C SER A 69 -13.11 -3.34 -14.70
N ALA A 70 -13.71 -2.17 -14.45
CA ALA A 70 -14.84 -2.00 -13.56
C ALA A 70 -16.11 -2.72 -14.03
N ASP A 71 -16.32 -2.92 -15.33
CA ASP A 71 -17.46 -3.71 -15.85
C ASP A 71 -17.48 -5.15 -15.30
N SER A 72 -16.30 -5.70 -15.00
CA SER A 72 -16.14 -7.05 -14.45
C SER A 72 -16.30 -7.11 -12.93
N TRP A 73 -16.31 -5.96 -12.25
CA TRP A 73 -16.36 -5.90 -10.81
C TRP A 73 -17.72 -6.29 -10.26
N ARG A 74 -17.72 -7.07 -9.18
CA ARG A 74 -18.91 -7.36 -8.38
C ARG A 74 -18.64 -7.06 -6.92
N PHE A 75 -19.51 -6.27 -6.33
CA PHE A 75 -19.51 -5.94 -4.91
C PHE A 75 -20.47 -6.84 -4.16
N GLU A 76 -20.23 -7.02 -2.86
CA GLU A 76 -21.23 -7.56 -1.96
C GLU A 76 -22.44 -6.63 -1.95
N PRO A 77 -23.68 -7.15 -2.19
CA PRO A 77 -24.86 -6.32 -2.19
C PRO A 77 -25.04 -5.57 -0.87
N ILE A 78 -25.34 -4.28 -0.98
CA ILE A 78 -25.48 -3.42 0.19
C ILE A 78 -26.92 -3.51 0.69
N VAL A 79 -27.07 -3.89 1.95
CA VAL A 79 -28.37 -4.15 2.58
C VAL A 79 -28.73 -3.01 3.53
N GLN A 80 -29.88 -2.38 3.31
CA GLN A 80 -30.45 -1.40 4.22
C GLN A 80 -31.87 -1.82 4.61
N GLY A 81 -32.12 -2.04 5.90
CA GLY A 81 -33.42 -2.51 6.38
C GLY A 81 -33.83 -3.89 5.83
N GLY A 82 -32.86 -4.76 5.52
CA GLY A 82 -33.10 -6.09 4.94
C GLY A 82 -33.33 -6.09 3.42
N ILE A 83 -33.20 -4.95 2.75
CA ILE A 83 -33.41 -4.81 1.30
C ILE A 83 -32.09 -4.39 0.65
N ASN A 84 -31.76 -5.01 -0.48
CA ASN A 84 -30.62 -4.59 -1.29
C ASN A 84 -30.91 -3.23 -1.92
N VAL A 85 -30.01 -2.26 -1.71
CA VAL A 85 -30.14 -0.89 -2.21
C VAL A 85 -28.94 -0.53 -3.10
N PRO A 86 -29.12 0.34 -4.11
CA PRO A 86 -27.99 0.87 -4.85
C PRO A 86 -27.17 1.80 -3.94
N ALA A 87 -25.88 1.95 -4.24
CA ALA A 87 -25.00 2.79 -3.45
C ALA A 87 -23.99 3.56 -4.30
N ARG A 88 -23.53 4.69 -3.77
CA ARG A 88 -22.40 5.45 -4.30
C ARG A 88 -21.28 5.45 -3.28
N ALA A 89 -20.07 5.14 -3.71
CA ALA A 89 -18.89 5.13 -2.86
C ALA A 89 -17.75 5.95 -3.47
N PRO A 90 -16.85 6.52 -2.65
CA PRO A 90 -15.58 7.04 -3.16
C PRO A 90 -14.76 5.89 -3.74
N MET A 91 -13.90 6.21 -4.69
CA MET A 91 -13.00 5.24 -5.31
C MET A 91 -11.60 5.84 -5.38
N ARG A 92 -10.60 5.06 -4.96
CA ARG A 92 -9.19 5.31 -5.26
C ARG A 92 -8.65 4.06 -5.94
N VAL A 93 -7.91 4.23 -7.04
CA VAL A 93 -7.30 3.12 -7.78
C VAL A 93 -5.83 3.39 -8.04
N ARG A 94 -5.00 2.35 -7.98
CA ARG A 94 -3.57 2.42 -8.32
C ARG A 94 -3.37 1.71 -9.63
N VAL A 95 -2.96 2.48 -10.62
CA VAL A 95 -2.48 1.91 -11.88
C VAL A 95 -0.97 1.82 -11.78
N THR A 96 -0.43 0.62 -11.97
CA THR A 96 1.00 0.38 -12.11
C THR A 96 1.34 0.13 -13.57
N GLY A 97 2.49 0.64 -14.00
CA GLY A 97 3.04 0.49 -15.34
C GLY A 97 4.43 -0.12 -15.28
N ARG A 98 4.68 -1.11 -16.13
CA ARG A 98 6.02 -1.62 -16.43
C ARG A 98 6.31 -1.43 -17.91
N THR A 99 7.53 -0.99 -18.22
CA THR A 99 7.99 -0.88 -19.61
C THR A 99 8.18 -2.28 -20.18
N THR A 100 7.72 -2.48 -21.42
CA THR A 100 7.94 -3.72 -22.17
C THR A 100 9.15 -3.59 -23.08
N ASP A 101 9.75 -4.71 -23.50
CA ASP A 101 10.93 -4.72 -24.39
C ASP A 101 10.70 -4.00 -25.73
N GLY A 102 9.43 -3.91 -26.16
CA GLY A 102 9.02 -3.16 -27.36
C GLY A 102 8.81 -1.65 -27.15
N GLY A 103 9.16 -1.11 -25.98
CA GLY A 103 9.00 0.32 -25.65
C GLY A 103 7.57 0.73 -25.29
N GLY A 104 6.64 -0.22 -25.19
CA GLY A 104 5.29 0.00 -24.69
C GLY A 104 5.25 0.00 -23.15
N MET A 105 4.09 0.33 -22.59
CA MET A 105 3.84 0.21 -21.15
C MET A 105 2.71 -0.78 -20.93
N GLN A 106 2.99 -1.85 -20.21
CA GLN A 106 1.95 -2.74 -19.70
C GLN A 106 1.42 -2.13 -18.41
N VAL A 107 0.12 -1.91 -18.36
CA VAL A 107 -0.57 -1.35 -17.20
C VAL A 107 -1.40 -2.41 -16.50
N MET A 108 -1.53 -2.30 -15.18
CA MET A 108 -2.33 -3.17 -14.33
C MET A 108 -2.98 -2.35 -13.23
N LEU A 109 -4.18 -2.74 -12.81
CA LEU A 109 -4.77 -2.26 -11.56
C LEU A 109 -4.18 -3.04 -10.41
N SER A 110 -3.18 -2.46 -9.76
CA SER A 110 -2.48 -3.11 -8.65
C SER A 110 -3.27 -3.07 -7.35
N ASP A 111 -4.21 -2.13 -7.22
CA ASP A 111 -4.91 -1.87 -5.96
C ASP A 111 -6.16 -0.99 -6.17
N ALA A 112 -7.14 -1.12 -5.28
CA ALA A 112 -8.31 -0.24 -5.17
C ALA A 112 -8.81 -0.10 -3.73
N ASN A 113 -9.35 1.07 -3.39
CA ASN A 113 -9.98 1.34 -2.10
C ASN A 113 -11.30 2.09 -2.31
N PHE A 114 -12.36 1.60 -1.67
CA PHE A 114 -13.73 2.15 -1.80
C PHE A 114 -14.28 2.74 -0.49
N SER A 115 -13.42 2.90 0.52
CA SER A 115 -13.79 3.41 1.83
C SER A 115 -13.59 4.92 1.93
N ASN A 116 -14.50 5.60 2.63
CA ASN A 116 -14.25 6.96 3.10
C ASN A 116 -13.53 6.91 4.45
N TYR A 117 -12.61 7.85 4.68
CA TYR A 117 -12.07 8.05 6.02
C TYR A 117 -13.06 8.90 6.81
N ASP A 118 -13.52 8.38 7.96
CA ASP A 118 -14.39 9.10 8.88
C ASP A 118 -13.66 9.27 10.23
N PRO A 119 -13.30 10.50 10.62
CA PRO A 119 -12.61 10.76 11.88
C PRO A 119 -13.48 10.49 13.12
N ASP A 120 -14.80 10.38 12.98
CA ASP A 120 -15.75 10.12 14.06
C ASP A 120 -16.18 8.64 14.13
N ASP A 121 -15.62 7.81 13.24
CA ASP A 121 -15.94 6.40 13.12
C ASP A 121 -15.66 5.64 14.43
N THR A 122 -16.70 5.03 15.00
CA THR A 122 -16.64 4.30 16.28
C THR A 122 -16.30 2.82 16.13
N GLU A 123 -16.28 2.29 14.91
CA GLU A 123 -16.05 0.87 14.65
C GLU A 123 -14.61 0.59 14.16
N SER A 124 -13.76 1.61 13.95
CA SER A 124 -12.37 1.45 13.48
C SER A 124 -11.37 2.16 14.38
N THR A 125 -10.09 1.86 14.17
CA THR A 125 -9.00 2.66 14.74
C THR A 125 -8.85 3.98 14.00
N VAL A 126 -8.89 5.09 14.74
CA VAL A 126 -8.71 6.44 14.18
C VAL A 126 -7.49 7.11 14.79
N GLY A 127 -6.67 7.78 13.99
CA GLY A 127 -5.48 8.47 14.47
C GLY A 127 -5.84 9.69 15.32
N LEU A 128 -5.32 9.75 16.56
CA LEU A 128 -5.49 10.91 17.45
C LEU A 128 -4.29 11.84 17.40
N LYS A 129 -3.09 11.30 17.62
CA LYS A 129 -1.84 12.06 17.60
C LYS A 129 -0.82 11.35 16.75
N MET A 130 -0.69 11.82 15.50
CA MET A 130 0.22 11.25 14.51
C MET A 130 1.27 12.26 14.07
N THR A 131 2.06 12.78 15.01
CA THR A 131 3.13 13.73 14.68
C THR A 131 4.09 13.10 13.66
N PRO A 132 4.28 13.69 12.46
CA PRO A 132 5.12 13.13 11.42
C PRO A 132 6.57 12.92 11.88
N PRO A 133 7.30 11.92 11.34
CA PRO A 133 8.71 11.75 11.65
C PRO A 133 9.53 12.94 11.17
N ARG A 134 10.56 13.29 11.95
CA ARG A 134 11.60 14.22 11.50
C ARG A 134 12.39 13.55 10.37
N TYR A 135 12.70 14.32 9.34
CA TYR A 135 13.53 13.86 8.23
C TYR A 135 14.93 13.47 8.75
N PRO A 136 15.43 12.24 8.50
CA PRO A 136 16.76 11.81 8.92
C PRO A 136 17.87 12.57 8.18
N SER A 137 18.87 13.10 8.88
CA SER A 137 19.94 13.89 8.26
C SER A 137 20.80 13.09 7.29
N ASP A 138 21.02 11.81 7.56
CA ASP A 138 21.71 10.86 6.70
C ASP A 138 20.90 10.54 5.44
N ALA A 139 19.59 10.28 5.56
CA ALA A 139 18.68 10.14 4.43
C ALA A 139 18.67 11.39 3.55
N PHE A 140 18.58 12.57 4.17
CA PHE A 140 18.58 13.85 3.47
C PHE A 140 19.88 14.06 2.69
N SER A 141 21.03 13.75 3.30
CA SER A 141 22.34 13.84 2.65
C SER A 141 22.49 12.90 1.46
N MET A 142 21.77 11.78 1.46
CA MET A 142 21.70 10.82 0.34
C MET A 142 20.62 11.19 -0.69
N ASN A 143 19.90 12.31 -0.51
CA ASN A 143 18.74 12.69 -1.31
C ASN A 143 17.65 11.58 -1.34
N ALA A 144 17.45 10.88 -0.22
CA ALA A 144 16.66 9.66 -0.16
C ALA A 144 15.16 9.96 -0.02
N MET A 145 14.42 9.92 -1.13
CA MET A 145 12.96 10.09 -1.12
C MET A 145 12.26 8.74 -1.21
N GLY A 146 11.06 8.64 -0.63
CA GLY A 146 10.29 7.43 -0.71
C GLY A 146 9.12 7.37 0.27
N THR A 147 8.43 6.24 0.25
CA THR A 147 7.32 5.95 1.15
C THR A 147 7.62 4.67 1.93
N VAL A 148 7.55 4.78 3.26
CA VAL A 148 7.63 3.66 4.20
C VAL A 148 6.21 3.20 4.51
N LEU A 149 5.90 1.95 4.19
CA LEU A 149 4.65 1.31 4.60
C LEU A 149 4.87 0.70 5.98
N LEU A 150 4.22 1.26 7.00
CA LEU A 150 4.26 0.75 8.36
C LEU A 150 3.07 -0.16 8.62
N GLN A 151 3.28 -1.19 9.44
CA GLN A 151 2.24 -1.98 10.06
C GLN A 151 2.41 -1.88 11.59
N LEU A 152 1.34 -1.49 12.28
CA LEU A 152 1.31 -1.16 13.70
C LEU A 152 0.36 -2.12 14.41
N LYS A 153 0.74 -2.54 15.61
CA LYS A 153 -0.15 -3.20 16.58
C LYS A 153 -0.68 -2.13 17.54
N ILE A 154 -1.97 -1.87 17.47
CA ILE A 154 -2.65 -0.90 18.33
C ILE A 154 -3.26 -1.66 19.50
N GLU A 155 -2.85 -1.32 20.72
CA GLU A 155 -3.35 -1.94 21.95
C GLU A 155 -4.72 -1.36 22.34
N ARG A 156 -5.40 -2.04 23.28
CA ARG A 156 -6.70 -1.65 23.85
C ARG A 156 -6.79 -0.20 24.35
N ASP A 157 -5.68 0.37 24.80
CA ASP A 157 -5.60 1.75 25.30
C ASP A 157 -5.32 2.79 24.19
N GLY A 158 -5.22 2.34 22.94
CA GLY A 158 -4.92 3.19 21.78
C GLY A 158 -3.43 3.48 21.59
N SER A 159 -2.55 2.90 22.40
CA SER A 159 -1.10 3.00 22.21
C SER A 159 -0.59 2.04 21.13
N VAL A 160 0.59 2.33 20.59
CA VAL A 160 1.27 1.44 19.64
C VAL A 160 2.13 0.46 20.42
N GLY A 161 1.68 -0.79 20.51
CA GLY A 161 2.39 -1.87 21.20
C GLY A 161 3.60 -2.37 20.42
N ASP A 162 3.47 -2.48 19.10
CA ASP A 162 4.59 -2.83 18.21
C ASP A 162 4.43 -2.22 16.82
N VAL A 163 5.52 -2.14 16.06
CA VAL A 163 5.55 -1.57 14.72
C VAL A 163 6.67 -2.17 13.88
N VAL A 164 6.34 -2.50 12.63
CA VAL A 164 7.29 -2.94 11.61
C VAL A 164 7.19 -2.07 10.37
N ALA A 165 8.31 -1.90 9.67
CA ALA A 165 8.32 -1.37 8.32
C ALA A 165 8.12 -2.54 7.35
N GLU A 166 6.91 -2.67 6.82
CA GLU A 166 6.52 -3.75 5.90
C GLU A 166 7.28 -3.64 4.57
N GLN A 167 7.40 -2.43 4.04
CA GLN A 167 8.11 -2.17 2.80
C GLN A 167 8.59 -0.72 2.75
N VAL A 168 9.69 -0.47 2.03
CA VAL A 168 10.15 0.89 1.71
C VAL A 168 10.36 1.03 0.21
N ASN A 169 9.50 1.83 -0.41
CA ASN A 169 9.53 2.13 -1.83
C ASN A 169 10.27 3.45 -2.04
N LEU A 170 11.39 3.41 -2.77
CA LEU A 170 12.25 4.57 -2.95
C LEU A 170 11.94 5.28 -4.26
N ARG A 171 11.90 6.62 -4.24
CA ARG A 171 11.85 7.48 -5.44
C ARG A 171 13.23 7.96 -5.88
N THR A 172 14.27 7.57 -5.15
CA THR A 172 15.67 7.84 -5.47
C THR A 172 16.36 6.55 -5.92
N VAL A 173 17.27 6.65 -6.89
CA VAL A 173 18.04 5.51 -7.41
C VAL A 173 19.49 5.61 -6.95
N GLY A 174 20.02 4.52 -6.41
CA GLY A 174 21.43 4.30 -6.14
C GLY A 174 21.85 2.86 -6.48
N ASN A 175 23.08 2.48 -6.12
CA ASN A 175 23.47 1.06 -6.10
C ASN A 175 22.79 0.32 -4.93
N GLU A 176 22.87 -1.01 -4.90
CA GLU A 176 22.14 -1.80 -3.92
C GLU A 176 22.44 -1.44 -2.47
N ARG A 177 23.72 -1.19 -2.15
CA ARG A 177 24.15 -0.80 -0.81
C ARG A 177 23.57 0.56 -0.39
N MET A 178 23.61 1.55 -1.30
CA MET A 178 23.00 2.86 -1.07
C MET A 178 21.49 2.72 -0.86
N MET A 179 20.81 1.94 -1.69
CA MET A 179 19.37 1.70 -1.57
C MET A 179 19.02 1.05 -0.23
N GLN A 180 19.79 0.07 0.23
CA GLN A 180 19.62 -0.53 1.56
C GLN A 180 19.78 0.50 2.68
N ASN A 181 20.81 1.34 2.62
CA ASN A 181 21.05 2.39 3.63
C ASN A 181 19.91 3.43 3.66
N MET A 182 19.43 3.84 2.48
CA MET A 182 18.27 4.74 2.37
C MET A 182 17.03 4.12 3.01
N ARG A 183 16.71 2.86 2.69
CA ARG A 183 15.56 2.15 3.28
C ARG A 183 15.69 2.03 4.80
N GLN A 184 16.88 1.69 5.30
CA GLN A 184 17.14 1.57 6.74
C GLN A 184 16.96 2.90 7.46
N SER A 185 17.46 4.00 6.89
CA SER A 185 17.37 5.33 7.50
C SER A 185 15.91 5.81 7.57
N LEU A 186 15.17 5.74 6.46
CA LEU A 186 13.77 6.15 6.41
C LEU A 186 12.88 5.29 7.31
N SER A 187 13.05 3.96 7.28
CA SER A 187 12.28 3.04 8.13
C SER A 187 12.53 3.29 9.61
N LYS A 188 13.80 3.48 10.03
CA LYS A 188 14.14 3.76 11.44
C LYS A 188 13.45 5.02 11.96
N ALA A 189 13.42 6.09 11.17
CA ALA A 189 12.75 7.33 11.58
C ALA A 189 11.23 7.19 11.62
N ALA A 190 10.64 6.53 10.62
CA ALA A 190 9.21 6.26 10.58
C ALA A 190 8.76 5.41 11.79
N VAL A 191 9.45 4.30 12.06
CA VAL A 191 9.21 3.43 13.22
C VAL A 191 9.36 4.20 14.54
N ALA A 192 10.41 5.01 14.69
CA ALA A 192 10.63 5.77 15.91
C ALA A 192 9.53 6.82 16.17
N ALA A 193 8.95 7.41 15.12
CA ALA A 193 7.80 8.30 15.26
C ALA A 193 6.51 7.54 15.58
N ALA A 194 6.26 6.45 14.87
CA ALA A 194 5.06 5.63 15.03
C ALA A 194 4.88 5.09 16.45
N ARG A 195 5.97 4.70 17.13
CA ARG A 195 5.94 4.28 18.54
C ARG A 195 5.36 5.32 19.51
N ARG A 196 5.28 6.59 19.12
CA ARG A 196 4.72 7.69 19.92
C ARG A 196 3.33 8.13 19.48
N TRP A 197 2.78 7.49 18.45
CA TRP A 197 1.44 7.81 17.99
C TRP A 197 0.40 7.21 18.92
N THR A 198 -0.78 7.83 18.91
CA THR A 198 -1.94 7.34 19.66
C THR A 198 -3.16 7.31 18.76
N PHE A 199 -4.03 6.36 19.06
CA PHE A 199 -5.22 6.07 18.29
C PHE A 199 -6.42 6.01 19.22
N ARG A 200 -7.59 6.30 18.66
CA ARG A 200 -8.87 5.94 19.23
C ARG A 200 -9.19 4.56 18.70
N VAL A 201 -9.56 3.64 19.59
CA VAL A 201 -9.89 2.25 19.25
C VAL A 201 -11.39 2.11 18.98
N PRO A 202 -11.83 1.04 18.29
CA PRO A 202 -13.25 0.73 18.14
C PRO A 202 -13.96 0.65 19.50
N THR A 203 -15.15 1.26 19.57
CA THR A 203 -16.08 1.19 20.71
C THR A 203 -17.39 0.50 20.35
N THR A 204 -17.60 0.20 19.07
CA THR A 204 -18.77 -0.46 18.50
C THR A 204 -18.31 -1.43 17.39
N GLY A 205 -19.23 -2.27 16.90
CA GLY A 205 -18.96 -3.21 15.81
C GLY A 205 -18.23 -4.47 16.24
N ASP A 206 -17.96 -5.35 15.27
CA ASP A 206 -17.49 -6.72 15.52
C ASP A 206 -16.07 -6.80 16.07
N HIS A 207 -15.28 -5.74 15.91
CA HIS A 207 -13.88 -5.69 16.34
C HIS A 207 -13.68 -5.03 17.71
N VAL A 208 -14.75 -4.70 18.45
CA VAL A 208 -14.65 -3.99 19.73
C VAL A 208 -13.89 -4.77 20.80
N ASP A 209 -13.97 -6.10 20.80
CA ASP A 209 -13.38 -6.97 21.84
C ASP A 209 -12.04 -7.57 21.43
N GLU A 210 -11.47 -7.14 20.30
CA GLU A 210 -10.16 -7.61 19.85
C GLU A 210 -9.07 -7.23 20.88
N PRO A 211 -8.10 -8.12 21.14
CA PRO A 211 -7.01 -7.84 22.08
C PRO A 211 -6.08 -6.74 21.56
N PHE A 212 -6.04 -6.55 20.24
CA PHE A 212 -5.32 -5.49 19.54
C PHE A 212 -5.86 -5.35 18.12
N TRP A 213 -5.55 -4.24 17.46
CA TRP A 213 -5.85 -4.03 16.05
C TRP A 213 -4.58 -3.85 15.25
N THR A 214 -4.53 -4.44 14.06
CA THR A 214 -3.41 -4.20 13.13
C THR A 214 -3.79 -3.07 12.20
N VAL A 215 -2.91 -2.07 12.09
CA VAL A 215 -3.15 -0.87 11.29
C VAL A 215 -1.98 -0.65 10.34
N ARG A 216 -2.27 -0.28 9.10
CA ARG A 216 -1.27 0.19 8.15
C ARG A 216 -1.28 1.71 8.06
N VAL A 217 -0.07 2.27 8.00
CA VAL A 217 0.12 3.72 7.84
C VAL A 217 1.28 3.97 6.86
N PRO A 218 1.03 4.67 5.74
CA PRO A 218 2.07 5.12 4.83
C PRO A 218 2.72 6.41 5.37
N VAL A 219 4.05 6.45 5.32
CA VAL A 219 4.85 7.62 5.69
C VAL A 219 5.71 8.04 4.52
N SER A 220 5.43 9.20 3.94
CA SER A 220 6.19 9.75 2.81
C SER A 220 7.28 10.70 3.30
N PHE A 221 8.49 10.52 2.75
CA PHE A 221 9.63 11.42 2.90
C PHE A 221 9.94 12.04 1.55
N ASP A 222 9.69 13.34 1.44
CA ASP A 222 9.86 14.12 0.22
C ASP A 222 10.84 15.27 0.46
N ILE A 223 11.74 15.46 -0.50
CA ILE A 223 12.62 16.63 -0.55
C ILE A 223 11.99 17.54 -1.60
N SER A 224 11.20 18.51 -1.14
CA SER A 224 10.71 19.57 -2.03
C SER A 224 11.84 20.55 -2.32
N ASP A 225 12.04 20.88 -3.59
CA ASP A 225 12.84 22.03 -4.03
C ASP A 225 11.98 23.28 -4.35
N THR A 226 10.65 23.25 -4.15
CA THR A 226 9.82 24.44 -4.43
C THR A 226 8.56 24.54 -3.57
N LEU A 227 8.31 25.76 -3.11
CA LEU A 227 7.13 26.25 -2.38
C LEU A 227 5.83 26.24 -3.22
N ARG A 228 5.58 25.22 -4.06
CA ARG A 228 4.32 25.02 -4.78
C ARG A 228 3.96 23.54 -4.81
N PRO A 229 2.70 23.15 -4.50
CA PRO A 229 2.21 21.84 -4.90
C PRO A 229 2.30 21.77 -6.43
N LYS A 230 3.17 20.93 -6.96
CA LYS A 230 3.08 20.55 -8.37
C LYS A 230 1.76 19.79 -8.48
N ASP A 231 0.85 20.24 -9.33
CA ASP A 231 -0.41 19.53 -9.57
C ASP A 231 -0.10 18.22 -10.29
N ASP A 232 0.22 17.20 -9.50
CA ASP A 232 0.75 15.89 -9.90
C ASP A 232 -0.35 14.84 -10.07
N TYR A 233 -1.61 15.26 -10.13
CA TYR A 233 -2.72 14.37 -10.39
C TYR A 233 -2.61 13.72 -11.76
N ALA A 234 -2.86 12.41 -11.81
CA ALA A 234 -2.67 11.57 -12.98
C ALA A 234 -1.24 11.54 -13.52
N ALA A 235 -0.25 12.06 -12.80
CA ALA A 235 1.15 11.96 -13.18
C ALA A 235 1.71 10.58 -12.78
N TRP A 236 2.42 9.95 -13.71
CA TRP A 236 3.21 8.77 -13.42
C TRP A 236 4.36 9.11 -12.48
N GLN A 237 4.46 8.38 -11.38
CA GLN A 237 5.57 8.46 -10.43
C GLN A 237 6.39 7.17 -10.51
N ALA A 238 7.67 7.31 -10.84
CA ALA A 238 8.60 6.18 -10.83
C ALA A 238 9.08 5.91 -9.40
N TYR A 239 9.15 4.63 -9.03
CA TYR A 239 9.73 4.18 -7.77
C TYR A 239 10.45 2.84 -7.95
N ILE A 240 11.37 2.55 -7.03
CA ILE A 240 12.03 1.25 -6.88
C ILE A 240 11.38 0.54 -5.68
N PRO A 241 10.61 -0.54 -5.90
CA PRO A 241 10.02 -1.29 -4.80
C PRO A 241 11.10 -1.83 -3.86
N GLY A 242 10.84 -1.78 -2.56
CA GLY A 242 11.65 -2.49 -1.58
C GLY A 242 11.28 -3.96 -1.48
N PRO A 243 12.14 -4.83 -0.91
CA PRO A 243 11.69 -6.14 -0.48
C PRO A 243 10.56 -5.95 0.54
N ARG A 244 9.48 -6.71 0.39
CA ARG A 244 8.41 -6.77 1.39
C ARG A 244 8.89 -7.69 2.50
N GLN A 245 8.89 -7.22 3.74
CA GLN A 245 9.12 -8.07 4.88
C GLN A 245 7.97 -9.07 4.97
N GLU A 246 8.29 -10.32 5.33
CA GLU A 246 7.27 -11.28 5.73
C GLU A 246 6.52 -10.76 6.96
N GLU A 247 5.29 -11.25 7.14
CA GLU A 247 4.23 -10.68 7.98
C GLU A 247 4.70 -10.21 9.37
N ALA A 248 4.04 -9.16 9.91
CA ALA A 248 4.38 -8.70 11.24
C ALA A 248 4.25 -9.84 12.27
N PRO A 249 5.18 -9.98 13.23
CA PRO A 249 5.26 -11.15 14.11
C PRO A 249 4.00 -11.43 14.94
N TRP A 250 3.13 -10.43 15.12
CA TRP A 250 1.88 -10.55 15.85
C TRP A 250 0.68 -10.94 14.99
N ARG A 251 0.85 -11.14 13.68
CA ARG A 251 -0.23 -11.60 12.80
C ARG A 251 -0.38 -13.11 12.84
N THR A 252 -1.63 -13.54 12.94
CA THR A 252 -2.06 -14.95 12.96
C THR A 252 -3.02 -15.28 11.80
N ALA A 253 -3.36 -14.31 10.95
CA ALA A 253 -4.33 -14.45 9.86
C ALA A 253 -3.73 -15.00 8.55
N LYS A 254 -4.58 -15.43 7.61
CA LYS A 254 -4.17 -16.06 6.34
C LYS A 254 -3.52 -15.04 5.36
N PRO A 255 -2.60 -15.47 4.47
CA PRO A 255 -1.80 -14.56 3.61
C PRO A 255 -2.56 -13.73 2.57
N GLU A 256 -3.78 -14.10 2.17
CA GLU A 256 -4.55 -13.38 1.14
C GLU A 256 -5.22 -12.11 1.69
N GLU A 257 -5.76 -12.18 2.92
CA GLU A 257 -6.25 -11.00 3.67
C GLU A 257 -5.07 -10.10 4.12
N ALA A 258 -3.85 -10.64 4.09
CA ALA A 258 -2.64 -9.92 4.41
C ALA A 258 -2.17 -8.93 3.35
N ARG A 259 -2.71 -8.96 2.13
CA ARG A 259 -2.30 -8.05 1.03
C ARG A 259 -3.13 -6.77 0.93
N GLY A 260 -3.81 -6.37 2.00
CA GLY A 260 -4.64 -5.15 2.03
C GLY A 260 -3.98 -3.92 1.38
N SER A 261 -4.84 -3.03 0.89
CA SER A 261 -4.54 -1.91 -0.01
C SER A 261 -3.29 -1.09 0.36
N ASP A 262 -2.32 -0.97 -0.54
CA ASP A 262 -1.20 -0.02 -0.52
C ASP A 262 -1.62 1.41 -0.95
N LEU A 263 -2.87 1.62 -1.40
CA LEU A 263 -3.51 2.90 -1.77
C LEU A 263 -3.90 3.75 -0.58
N MET A 264 -2.99 3.83 0.37
CA MET A 264 -3.14 4.61 1.55
C MET A 264 -2.56 6.01 1.26
N PRO A 265 -3.40 7.07 1.17
CA PRO A 265 -2.91 8.43 1.27
C PRO A 265 -1.99 8.63 2.48
N ALA A 266 -0.91 9.39 2.27
CA ALA A 266 -0.03 9.79 3.35
C ALA A 266 -0.85 10.48 4.46
N GLY A 267 -0.65 10.04 5.71
CA GLY A 267 -1.37 10.57 6.88
C GLY A 267 -2.71 9.90 7.18
N GLY A 268 -3.17 8.93 6.37
CA GLY A 268 -4.35 8.11 6.70
C GLY A 268 -4.04 6.95 7.64
N VAL A 269 -5.08 6.41 8.28
CA VAL A 269 -5.05 5.26 9.19
C VAL A 269 -5.93 4.16 8.60
N TYR A 270 -5.37 2.96 8.41
CA TYR A 270 -6.07 1.87 7.71
C TYR A 270 -6.02 0.59 8.54
N MET A 271 -7.12 0.24 9.18
CA MET A 271 -7.23 -0.99 9.96
C MET A 271 -7.25 -2.21 9.03
N VAL A 272 -6.37 -3.17 9.28
CA VAL A 272 -6.29 -4.42 8.52
C VAL A 272 -7.45 -5.33 8.92
N GLY A 273 -8.11 -5.94 7.94
CA GLY A 273 -9.26 -6.82 8.14
C GLY A 273 -10.60 -6.08 8.28
N LEU A 274 -10.59 -4.75 8.18
CA LEU A 274 -11.80 -3.92 8.23
C LEU A 274 -12.00 -3.18 6.90
N ASP A 275 -12.93 -3.68 6.10
CA ASP A 275 -13.32 -3.05 4.83
C ASP A 275 -14.60 -2.20 5.04
N LYS A 276 -14.44 -0.90 5.31
CA LYS A 276 -15.57 0.05 5.49
C LYS A 276 -16.08 0.70 4.21
N GLY A 277 -15.79 0.09 3.09
CA GLY A 277 -16.38 0.42 1.81
C GLY A 277 -17.14 -0.78 1.28
N PRO A 278 -17.87 -0.62 0.17
CA PRO A 278 -18.40 -1.76 -0.56
C PRO A 278 -17.30 -2.82 -0.77
N ARG A 279 -17.56 -4.05 -0.33
CA ARG A 279 -16.61 -5.15 -0.43
C ARG A 279 -16.58 -5.68 -1.86
N LEU A 280 -15.43 -5.60 -2.51
CA LEU A 280 -15.25 -6.16 -3.85
C LEU A 280 -15.06 -7.69 -3.75
N LEU A 281 -15.90 -8.46 -4.45
CA LEU A 281 -15.89 -9.92 -4.46
C LEU A 281 -15.06 -10.51 -5.61
N THR A 282 -14.79 -9.71 -6.64
CA THR A 282 -14.01 -10.10 -7.82
C THR A 282 -12.60 -9.52 -7.77
N PRO A 283 -11.62 -10.13 -8.45
CA PRO A 283 -10.33 -9.48 -8.68
C PRO A 283 -10.48 -8.14 -9.39
N LEU A 284 -9.51 -7.23 -9.23
CA LEU A 284 -9.50 -5.95 -9.95
C LEU A 284 -9.40 -6.12 -11.47
N GLY A 285 -8.78 -7.21 -11.93
CA GLY A 285 -8.55 -7.48 -13.35
C GLY A 285 -7.56 -6.49 -13.99
N GLY A 286 -7.18 -6.81 -15.23
CA GLY A 286 -6.24 -6.01 -16.05
C GLY A 286 -4.80 -6.48 -15.99
#